data_AF-A0A3Q1AM54-F1
#
_entry.id   AF-A0A3Q1AM54-F1
#
_cell.length_a   1.000
_cell.length_b   1.000
_cell.length_c   1.000
_cell.angle_alpha   90.00
_cell.angle_beta   90.00
_cell.angle_gamma   90.00
#
_symmetry.space_group_name_H-M   'P 1'
#
loop_
_entity.id
_entity.type
_entity.pdbx_description
1 polymer ?
#
loop_
_entity_poly.entity_id
_entity_poly.type
_entity_poly.pdbx_seq_one_letter_code
_entity_poly.pdbx_strand_id
1 'polypeptide(L)'
;MTDRENLPYTNAVIHEIQRYGNIVPLNVSHMASRDTTLDKYTIPKGTVIMASLHSVLNDESMWETPHSFNPQHFLDQDGEFRKREAFLPFSAGKRVCLGEQLARMELFLFFTSLLQRFSFSAPAGEKPSLEYTMGGIRSPRPYRLCATPR
;
A
#
# COMPACT_ATOMS: atom_id res chain seq x y z
N MET A 1 -2.03 -1.75 -20.24
CA MET A 1 -0.85 -1.42 -19.39
C MET A 1 -0.23 -0.09 -19.78
N THR A 2 -0.11 0.21 -21.08
CA THR A 2 0.33 1.52 -21.60
C THR A 2 -0.47 2.69 -21.02
N ASP A 3 -1.78 2.51 -20.81
CA ASP A 3 -2.64 3.58 -20.29
C ASP A 3 -2.24 4.05 -18.89
N ARG A 4 -1.58 3.20 -18.08
CA ARG A 4 -1.14 3.56 -16.74
C ARG A 4 -0.15 4.72 -16.74
N GLU A 5 0.71 4.78 -17.76
CA GLU A 5 1.71 5.84 -17.93
C GLU A 5 1.04 7.19 -18.26
N ASN A 6 -0.14 7.16 -18.88
CA ASN A 6 -0.93 8.34 -19.21
C ASN A 6 -1.98 8.71 -18.14
N LEU A 7 -2.04 7.96 -17.03
CA LEU A 7 -3.00 8.17 -15.93
C LEU A 7 -2.27 8.37 -14.59
N PRO A 8 -1.43 9.41 -14.47
CA PRO A 8 -0.55 9.61 -13.30
C PRO A 8 -1.35 9.74 -12.01
N TYR A 9 -2.47 10.47 -12.03
CA TYR A 9 -3.32 10.65 -10.84
C TYR A 9 -3.97 9.33 -10.39
N THR A 10 -4.49 8.53 -11.31
CA THR A 10 -5.03 7.20 -10.97
C THR A 10 -3.96 6.28 -10.40
N ASN A 11 -2.77 6.31 -10.98
CA ASN A 11 -1.64 5.52 -10.50
C ASN A 11 -1.23 5.96 -9.08
N ALA A 12 -1.19 7.27 -8.82
CA ALA A 12 -0.93 7.85 -7.51
C ALA A 12 -1.98 7.44 -6.47
N VAL A 13 -3.27 7.48 -6.82
CA VAL A 13 -4.37 7.01 -5.95
C VAL A 13 -4.21 5.54 -5.58
N ILE A 14 -3.90 4.66 -6.55
CA ILE A 14 -3.69 3.23 -6.28
C ILE A 14 -2.50 3.01 -5.33
N HIS A 15 -1.39 3.73 -5.54
CA HIS A 15 -0.22 3.64 -4.65
C HIS A 15 -0.56 4.14 -3.24
N GLU A 16 -1.31 5.24 -3.13
CA GLU A 16 -1.74 5.77 -1.84
C GLU A 16 -2.71 4.82 -1.12
N ILE A 17 -3.59 4.11 -1.84
CA ILE A 17 -4.42 3.04 -1.28
C ILE A 17 -3.55 1.96 -0.63
N GLN A 18 -2.48 1.52 -1.30
CA GLN A 18 -1.59 0.51 -0.75
C GLN A 18 -0.79 1.02 0.46
N ARG A 19 -0.28 2.26 0.40
CA ARG A 19 0.48 2.88 1.50
C ARG A 19 -0.39 3.08 2.74
N TYR A 20 -1.56 3.71 2.56
CA TYR A 20 -2.48 4.05 3.64
C TYR A 20 -3.16 2.80 4.22
N GLY A 21 -3.63 1.91 3.34
CA GLY A 21 -4.29 0.67 3.74
C GLY A 21 -3.36 -0.29 4.48
N ASN A 22 -2.07 -0.32 4.10
CA ASN A 22 -1.00 -1.03 4.80
C ASN A 22 -1.42 -2.44 5.28
N ILE A 23 -1.84 -3.27 4.33
CA ILE A 23 -2.55 -4.52 4.61
C ILE A 23 -1.65 -5.58 5.30
N VAL A 24 -0.32 -5.49 5.20
CA VAL A 24 0.63 -6.41 5.87
C VAL A 24 1.63 -5.62 6.74
N PRO A 25 1.19 -5.00 7.86
CA PRO A 25 1.99 -4.02 8.60
C PRO A 25 3.28 -4.59 9.21
N LEU A 26 3.29 -5.86 9.59
CA LEU A 26 4.44 -6.54 10.24
C LEU A 26 5.27 -7.40 9.28
N ASN A 27 4.97 -7.33 7.98
CA ASN A 27 5.55 -8.20 6.95
C ASN A 27 5.33 -9.71 7.26
N VAL A 28 5.86 -10.58 6.41
CA VAL A 28 6.08 -12.00 6.73
C VAL A 28 7.36 -12.12 7.54
N SER A 29 7.39 -13.03 8.52
CA SER A 29 8.59 -13.25 9.33
C SER A 29 9.75 -13.83 8.50
N HIS A 30 10.96 -13.37 8.81
CA HIS A 30 12.21 -13.90 8.29
C HIS A 30 13.04 -14.53 9.41
N MET A 31 14.13 -15.20 9.05
CA MET A 31 15.09 -15.74 10.01
C MET A 31 16.52 -15.51 9.52
N ALA A 32 17.39 -15.09 10.44
CA ALA A 32 18.82 -14.95 10.16
C ALA A 32 19.43 -16.34 9.86
N SER A 33 19.96 -16.53 8.65
CA SER A 33 20.58 -17.81 8.23
C SER A 33 21.98 -18.04 8.81
N ARG A 34 22.60 -16.97 9.30
CA ARG A 34 23.91 -16.90 9.96
C ARG A 34 23.93 -15.66 10.86
N ASP A 35 24.89 -15.62 11.77
CA ASP A 35 25.21 -14.41 12.51
C ASP A 35 25.45 -13.26 11.53
N THR A 36 24.80 -12.13 11.79
CA THR A 36 24.87 -10.94 10.95
C THR A 36 24.83 -9.69 11.82
N THR A 37 24.93 -8.52 11.19
CA THR A 37 24.92 -7.24 11.88
C THR A 37 23.90 -6.34 11.21
N LEU A 38 23.07 -5.69 12.01
CA LEU A 38 22.15 -4.64 11.57
C LEU A 38 22.47 -3.38 12.36
N ASP A 39 22.95 -2.35 11.66
CA ASP A 39 23.53 -1.15 12.27
C ASP A 39 24.62 -1.53 13.29
N LYS A 40 24.48 -1.16 14.57
CA LYS A 40 25.42 -1.50 15.65
C LYS A 40 25.11 -2.82 16.38
N TYR A 41 24.08 -3.56 15.95
CA TYR A 41 23.59 -4.74 16.65
C TYR A 41 23.99 -6.03 15.94
N THR A 42 24.53 -6.98 16.70
CA THR A 42 24.72 -8.36 16.23
C THR A 42 23.40 -9.12 16.33
N ILE A 43 22.98 -9.73 15.22
CA ILE A 43 21.83 -10.61 15.11
C ILE A 43 22.35 -12.05 14.95
N PRO A 44 22.20 -12.90 15.98
CA PRO A 44 22.61 -14.31 15.89
C PRO A 44 21.85 -15.09 14.82
N LYS A 45 22.46 -16.16 14.32
CA LYS A 45 21.81 -17.17 13.49
C LYS A 45 20.56 -17.71 14.21
N GLY A 46 19.48 -17.91 13.45
CA GLY A 46 18.23 -18.44 13.97
C GLY A 46 17.30 -17.40 14.59
N THR A 47 17.74 -16.14 14.74
CA THR A 47 16.86 -15.05 15.19
C THR A 47 15.75 -14.80 14.18
N VAL A 48 14.49 -14.81 14.65
CA VAL A 48 13.32 -14.40 13.86
C VAL A 48 13.31 -12.88 13.74
N ILE A 49 13.12 -12.40 12.51
CA ILE A 49 13.12 -10.98 12.16
C ILE A 49 11.74 -10.63 11.61
N MET A 50 11.08 -9.65 12.23
CA MET A 50 9.86 -9.03 11.71
C MET A 50 10.18 -7.61 11.27
N ALA A 51 10.25 -7.38 9.97
CA ALA A 51 10.46 -6.04 9.42
C ALA A 51 9.13 -5.28 9.42
N SER A 52 9.04 -4.18 10.16
CA SER A 52 7.83 -3.36 10.19
C SER A 52 7.68 -2.58 8.87
N LEU A 53 6.78 -3.02 7.98
CA LEU A 53 6.40 -2.19 6.83
C LEU A 53 5.61 -0.97 7.29
N HIS A 54 4.91 -1.08 8.43
CA HIS A 54 4.17 0.02 9.01
C HIS A 54 5.05 1.23 9.34
N SER A 55 6.25 1.02 9.89
CA SER A 55 7.15 2.12 10.19
C SER A 55 7.59 2.84 8.91
N VAL A 56 7.93 2.12 7.84
CA VAL A 56 8.41 2.73 6.59
C VAL A 56 7.28 3.45 5.84
N LEU A 57 6.09 2.86 5.78
CA LEU A 57 4.94 3.43 5.06
C LEU A 57 4.28 4.61 5.80
N ASN A 58 4.65 4.86 7.06
CA ASN A 58 4.17 5.99 7.88
C ASN A 58 5.31 6.85 8.43
N ASP A 59 6.52 6.71 7.92
CA ASP A 59 7.68 7.49 8.35
C ASP A 59 7.47 8.99 8.08
N GLU A 60 7.34 9.80 9.13
CA GLU A 60 7.10 11.25 9.04
C GLU A 60 8.26 12.01 8.36
N SER A 61 9.46 11.44 8.30
CA SER A 61 10.57 12.03 7.53
C SER A 61 10.46 11.77 6.02
N MET A 62 9.65 10.78 5.63
CA MET A 62 9.50 10.32 4.24
C MET A 62 8.12 10.57 3.64
N TRP A 63 7.13 10.99 4.43
CA TRP A 63 5.78 11.26 3.94
C TRP A 63 5.28 12.58 4.52
N GLU A 64 4.76 13.46 3.66
CA GLU A 64 4.33 14.80 4.05
C GLU A 64 3.10 14.76 4.98
N THR A 65 2.17 13.81 4.75
CA THR A 65 0.95 13.63 5.54
C THR A 65 0.67 12.13 5.80
N PRO A 66 1.52 11.42 6.56
CA PRO A 66 1.50 9.96 6.62
C PRO A 66 0.17 9.39 7.13
N HIS A 67 -0.51 10.10 8.02
CA HIS A 67 -1.77 9.68 8.62
C HIS A 67 -3.02 10.15 7.86
N SER A 68 -2.86 10.85 6.73
CA SER A 68 -3.95 11.21 5.83
C SER A 68 -3.85 10.41 4.54
N PHE A 69 -5.00 10.15 3.91
CA PHE A 69 -5.02 9.64 2.55
C PHE A 69 -4.72 10.79 1.58
N ASN A 70 -3.53 10.81 0.99
CA ASN A 70 -3.06 11.91 0.15
C ASN A 70 -2.34 11.38 -1.12
N PRO A 71 -3.01 11.34 -2.28
CA PRO A 71 -2.39 10.95 -3.55
C PRO A 71 -1.19 11.82 -3.95
N GLN A 72 -1.07 13.05 -3.45
CA GLN A 72 0.06 13.95 -3.75
C GLN A 72 1.41 13.37 -3.29
N HIS A 73 1.43 12.41 -2.36
CA HIS A 73 2.66 11.70 -1.99
C HIS A 73 3.37 11.09 -3.23
N PHE A 74 2.61 10.71 -4.26
CA PHE A 74 3.08 10.05 -5.48
C PHE A 74 3.02 10.95 -6.72
N LEU A 75 2.85 12.26 -6.56
CA LEU A 75 2.86 13.22 -7.66
C LEU A 75 3.97 14.26 -7.45
N ASP A 76 4.66 14.64 -8.52
CA ASP A 76 5.58 15.77 -8.51
C ASP A 76 4.85 17.12 -8.74
N GLN A 77 5.63 18.19 -8.95
CA GLN A 77 5.09 19.54 -9.14
C GLN A 77 4.33 19.70 -10.47
N ASP A 78 4.65 18.89 -11.46
CA ASP A 78 4.03 18.91 -12.79
C ASP A 78 2.80 17.98 -12.85
N GLY A 79 2.52 17.25 -11.77
CA GLY A 79 1.42 16.28 -11.69
C GLY A 79 1.78 14.91 -12.28
N GLU A 80 3.06 14.67 -12.57
CA GLU A 80 3.55 13.39 -13.05
C GLU A 80 3.77 12.41 -11.90
N PHE A 81 3.64 11.11 -12.20
CA PHE A 81 3.79 10.09 -11.19
C PHE A 81 5.25 9.95 -10.75
N ARG A 82 5.51 10.13 -9.44
CA ARG A 82 6.83 9.92 -8.83
C ARG A 82 6.85 8.66 -7.97
N LYS A 83 7.85 7.80 -8.17
CA LYS A 83 8.09 6.64 -7.31
C LYS A 83 8.77 7.08 -6.01
N ARG A 84 8.35 6.54 -4.86
CA ARG A 84 8.97 6.77 -3.54
C ARG A 84 9.76 5.54 -3.13
N GLU A 85 10.99 5.71 -2.64
CA GLU A 85 11.80 4.59 -2.15
C GLU A 85 11.21 3.95 -0.88
N ALA A 86 10.59 4.77 -0.02
CA ALA A 86 9.85 4.31 1.17
C ALA A 86 8.56 3.54 0.83
N PHE A 87 8.18 3.43 -0.44
CA PHE A 87 7.01 2.65 -0.85
C PHE A 87 7.35 1.17 -0.99
N LEU A 88 7.27 0.44 0.13
CA LEU A 88 7.61 -0.98 0.22
C LEU A 88 6.42 -1.88 0.64
N PRO A 89 5.21 -1.77 0.05
CA PRO A 89 4.08 -2.62 0.45
C PRO A 89 4.28 -4.11 0.12
N PHE A 90 5.26 -4.43 -0.73
CA PHE A 90 5.60 -5.79 -1.16
C PHE A 90 6.89 -6.33 -0.52
N SER A 91 7.40 -5.66 0.52
CA SER A 91 8.72 -5.90 1.12
C SER A 91 9.88 -5.62 0.13
N ALA A 92 11.06 -6.17 0.41
CA ALA A 92 12.27 -5.98 -0.38
C ALA A 92 13.20 -7.22 -0.36
N GLY A 93 14.22 -7.20 -1.22
CA GLY A 93 15.27 -8.23 -1.26
C GLY A 93 14.81 -9.54 -1.90
N LYS A 94 15.55 -10.63 -1.65
CA LYS A 94 15.35 -11.95 -2.30
C LYS A 94 13.98 -12.60 -2.05
N ARG A 95 13.22 -12.09 -1.09
CA ARG A 95 11.89 -12.58 -0.68
C ARG A 95 10.81 -11.51 -0.87
N VAL A 96 11.09 -10.48 -1.68
CA VAL A 96 10.06 -9.56 -2.17
C VAL A 96 8.90 -10.35 -2.79
N CYS A 97 7.68 -9.83 -2.67
CA CYS A 97 6.49 -10.50 -3.19
C CYS A 97 6.66 -10.84 -4.68
N LEU A 98 6.75 -12.13 -5.01
CA LEU A 98 6.83 -12.61 -6.40
C LEU A 98 5.61 -12.16 -7.23
N GLY A 99 4.45 -11.99 -6.56
CA GLY A 99 3.21 -11.54 -7.17
C GLY A 99 3.09 -10.03 -7.39
N GLU A 100 4.10 -9.22 -7.07
CA GLU A 100 4.02 -7.75 -7.18
C GLU A 100 3.55 -7.28 -8.57
N GLN A 101 4.10 -7.85 -9.65
CA GLN A 101 3.74 -7.44 -11.00
C GLN A 101 2.28 -7.77 -11.34
N LEU A 102 1.82 -8.96 -10.94
CA LEU A 102 0.44 -9.39 -11.12
C LEU A 102 -0.51 -8.49 -10.30
N ALA A 103 -0.19 -8.25 -9.03
CA ALA A 103 -0.98 -7.39 -8.15
C ALA A 103 -1.09 -5.96 -8.70
N ARG A 104 0.00 -5.38 -9.21
CA ARG A 104 -0.03 -4.04 -9.84
C ARG A 104 -0.92 -4.00 -11.08
N MET A 105 -0.91 -5.05 -11.88
CA MET A 105 -1.78 -5.17 -13.05
C MET A 105 -3.25 -5.28 -12.63
N GLU A 106 -3.56 -6.18 -11.70
CA GLU A 106 -4.93 -6.39 -11.20
C GLU A 106 -5.48 -5.14 -10.54
N LEU A 107 -4.73 -4.51 -9.63
CA LEU A 107 -5.15 -3.26 -8.97
C LEU A 107 -5.49 -2.20 -9.99
N PHE A 108 -4.64 -2.00 -11.01
CA PHE A 108 -4.89 -1.00 -12.04
C PHE A 108 -6.12 -1.34 -12.88
N LEU A 109 -6.20 -2.56 -13.42
CA LEU A 109 -7.28 -2.96 -14.32
C LEU A 109 -8.63 -2.98 -13.60
N PHE A 110 -8.73 -3.58 -12.41
CA PHE A 110 -9.99 -3.62 -11.68
C PHE A 110 -10.41 -2.24 -11.20
N PHE A 111 -9.51 -1.45 -10.62
CA PHE A 111 -9.84 -0.12 -10.11
C PHE A 111 -10.34 0.80 -11.23
N THR A 112 -9.60 0.85 -12.35
CA THR A 112 -10.01 1.67 -13.51
C THR A 112 -11.30 1.16 -14.15
N SER A 113 -11.46 -0.14 -14.34
CA SER A 113 -12.67 -0.71 -14.95
C SER A 113 -13.92 -0.46 -14.10
N LEU A 114 -13.80 -0.55 -12.77
CA LEU A 114 -14.91 -0.27 -11.86
C LEU A 114 -15.29 1.21 -11.88
N LEU A 115 -14.32 2.13 -11.75
CA LEU A 115 -14.58 3.59 -11.76
C LEU A 115 -14.94 4.14 -13.14
N GLN A 116 -14.56 3.46 -14.22
CA GLN A 116 -14.98 3.79 -15.57
C GLN A 116 -16.50 3.59 -15.73
N ARG A 117 -17.05 2.53 -15.13
CA ARG A 117 -18.45 2.11 -15.34
C ARG A 117 -19.40 2.54 -14.23
N PHE A 118 -18.91 2.72 -13.02
CA PHE A 118 -19.73 3.00 -11.85
C PHE A 118 -19.23 4.23 -11.10
N SER A 119 -20.18 4.96 -10.51
CA SER A 119 -19.93 5.89 -9.42
C SER A 119 -20.23 5.19 -8.11
N PHE A 120 -19.31 5.31 -7.15
CA PHE A 120 -19.43 4.69 -5.82
C PHE A 120 -19.81 5.74 -4.78
N SER A 121 -20.78 5.43 -3.93
CA SER A 121 -21.17 6.28 -2.80
C SER A 121 -21.53 5.45 -1.57
N ALA A 122 -21.54 6.08 -0.41
CA ALA A 122 -22.15 5.46 0.77
C ALA A 122 -23.68 5.42 0.60
N PRO A 123 -24.37 4.39 1.14
CA PRO A 123 -25.82 4.41 1.22
C PRO A 123 -26.32 5.63 2.01
N ALA A 124 -27.55 6.07 1.75
CA ALA A 124 -28.12 7.24 2.40
C ALA A 124 -28.11 7.10 3.93
N GLY A 125 -27.51 8.08 4.62
CA GLY A 125 -27.41 8.09 6.09
C GLY A 125 -26.27 7.23 6.66
N GLU A 126 -25.47 6.55 5.84
CA GLU A 126 -24.32 5.76 6.28
C GLU A 126 -22.99 6.48 6.06
N LYS A 127 -22.08 6.35 7.03
CA LYS A 127 -20.68 6.78 6.90
C LYS A 127 -19.77 5.58 7.20
N PRO A 128 -19.06 5.03 6.20
CA PRO A 128 -18.10 3.96 6.44
C PRO A 128 -17.04 4.37 7.47
N SER A 129 -16.69 3.45 8.37
CA SER A 129 -15.59 3.65 9.31
C SER A 129 -14.23 3.49 8.60
N LEU A 130 -13.25 4.26 9.04
CA LEU A 130 -11.85 4.09 8.63
C LEU A 130 -11.11 3.09 9.54
N GLU A 131 -11.79 2.54 10.54
CA GLU A 131 -11.24 1.47 11.38
C GLU A 131 -11.07 0.17 10.59
N TYR A 132 -10.07 -0.60 10.99
CA TYR A 132 -9.74 -1.90 10.41
C TYR A 132 -9.83 -3.01 11.45
N THR A 133 -10.01 -4.23 10.97
CA THR A 133 -9.81 -5.45 11.75
C THR A 133 -8.37 -5.90 11.52
N MET A 134 -7.62 -6.09 12.61
CA MET A 134 -6.28 -6.66 12.56
C MET A 134 -6.36 -8.17 12.74
N GLY A 135 -6.00 -8.92 11.70
CA GLY A 135 -5.77 -10.37 11.74
C GLY A 135 -4.35 -10.69 11.24
N GLY A 136 -4.21 -11.74 10.42
CA GLY A 136 -2.96 -11.96 9.67
C GLY A 136 -2.65 -10.84 8.67
N ILE A 137 -3.69 -10.15 8.22
CA ILE A 137 -3.63 -8.91 7.44
C ILE A 137 -4.57 -7.86 8.07
N ARG A 138 -4.39 -6.58 7.71
CA ARG A 138 -5.38 -5.53 7.97
C ARG A 138 -6.43 -5.53 6.87
N SER A 139 -7.69 -5.51 7.28
CA SER A 139 -8.83 -5.34 6.39
C SER A 139 -9.75 -4.26 6.93
N PRO A 140 -10.38 -3.43 6.07
CA PRO A 140 -11.40 -2.49 6.55
C PRO A 140 -12.52 -3.23 7.26
N ARG A 141 -13.13 -2.61 8.27
CA ARG A 141 -14.37 -3.17 8.85
C ARG A 141 -15.45 -3.30 7.77
N PRO A 142 -16.38 -4.27 7.87
CA PRO A 142 -17.45 -4.42 6.89
C PRO A 142 -18.19 -3.11 6.64
N TYR A 143 -18.35 -2.73 5.38
CA TYR A 143 -19.08 -1.54 4.96
C TYR A 143 -19.91 -1.83 3.71
N ARG A 144 -20.92 -1.00 3.48
CA ARG A 144 -21.76 -1.05 2.28
C ARG A 144 -21.47 0.15 1.41
N LEU A 145 -21.71 -0.04 0.11
CA LEU A 145 -21.57 0.99 -0.90
C LEU A 145 -22.67 0.81 -1.95
N CYS A 146 -23.08 1.91 -2.57
CA CYS A 146 -23.90 1.91 -3.77
C CYS A 146 -22.99 2.04 -4.99
N ALA A 147 -23.21 1.22 -6.02
CA ALA A 147 -22.54 1.34 -7.31
C ALA A 147 -23.60 1.71 -8.35
N THR A 148 -23.60 2.95 -8.83
CA THR A 148 -24.55 3.44 -9.83
C THR A 148 -23.85 3.53 -11.19
N PRO A 149 -24.39 2.96 -12.27
CA PRO A 149 -23.82 3.14 -13.61
C PRO A 149 -23.61 4.61 -13.96
N ARG A 150 -22.51 4.91 -14.66
CA ARG A 150 -22.18 6.25 -15.16
C ARG A 150 -22.82 6.53 -16.51
#